data_AF-A0AAQ3RH95-F1
#
_entry.id   AF-A0AAQ3RH95-F1
#
_cell.length_a   1.000
_cell.length_b   1.000
_cell.length_c   1.000
_cell.angle_alpha   90.00
_cell.angle_beta   90.00
_cell.angle_gamma   90.00
#
_symmetry.space_group_name_H-M   'P 1'
#
loop_
_entity.id
_entity.type
_entity.pdbx_description
1 polymer ?
#
loop_
_entity_poly.entity_id
_entity_poly.type
_entity_poly.pdbx_seq_one_letter_code
_entity_poly.pdbx_strand_id
1 'polypeptide(L)'
;MSEFKFEEGIIGTPQLTDWLEIPENVEFLGQKIDLTPFKGIFTSVQDTASSVARTISSQPPLKIPISNSNAQSWLLTTYLDQELRISRADGGSIFVLIKEGSSLLTI
;
A
#
# COMPACT_ATOMS: atom_id res chain seq x y z
N MET A 1 13.30 16.74 -9.90
CA MET A 1 11.98 16.54 -9.27
C MET A 1 11.35 15.37 -9.99
N SER A 2 10.98 14.32 -9.27
CA SER A 2 10.24 13.19 -9.82
C SER A 2 8.86 13.18 -9.21
N GLU A 3 7.83 13.09 -10.05
CA GLU A 3 6.44 12.94 -9.63
C GLU A 3 6.02 11.48 -9.85
N PHE A 4 5.23 10.94 -8.92
CA PHE A 4 4.64 9.62 -9.06
C PHE A 4 3.19 9.66 -8.58
N LYS A 5 2.35 8.85 -9.21
CA LYS A 5 0.93 8.75 -8.90
C LYS A 5 0.56 7.28 -8.72
N PHE A 6 -0.12 6.98 -7.62
CA PHE A 6 -0.74 5.68 -7.41
C PHE A 6 -2.11 5.68 -8.08
N GLU A 7 -2.30 4.84 -9.09
CA GLU A 7 -3.58 4.69 -9.81
C GLU A 7 -4.48 3.62 -9.16
N GLU A 8 -3.88 2.61 -8.53
CA GLU A 8 -4.59 1.43 -8.02
C GLU A 8 -3.96 0.90 -6.73
N GLY A 9 -4.80 0.55 -5.76
CA GLY A 9 -4.42 -0.23 -4.58
C GLY A 9 -4.92 -1.68 -4.72
N ILE A 10 -4.08 -2.65 -4.31
CA ILE A 10 -4.43 -4.07 -4.28
C ILE A 10 -4.49 -4.54 -2.84
N ILE A 11 -5.63 -5.07 -2.40
CA ILE A 11 -5.73 -5.79 -1.14
C ILE A 11 -5.47 -7.27 -1.43
N GLY A 12 -4.36 -7.79 -0.87
CA GLY A 12 -4.04 -9.21 -0.91
C GLY A 12 -5.11 -10.02 -0.20
N THR A 13 -5.34 -11.26 -0.64
CA THR A 13 -6.27 -12.18 0.00
C THR A 13 -5.95 -12.30 1.50
N PRO A 14 -6.89 -11.97 2.40
CA PRO A 14 -6.62 -12.00 3.83
C PRO A 14 -6.28 -13.42 4.28
N GLN A 15 -5.21 -13.58 5.05
CA GLN A 15 -4.96 -14.79 5.84
C GLN A 15 -6.01 -14.78 6.97
N LEU A 16 -6.95 -15.72 6.94
CA LEU A 16 -8.02 -15.78 7.92
C LEU A 16 -7.44 -16.10 9.30
N THR A 17 -7.40 -15.10 10.17
CA THR A 17 -7.36 -15.30 11.62
C THR A 17 -8.80 -15.36 12.13
N ASP A 18 -9.07 -16.20 13.14
CA ASP A 18 -10.41 -16.62 13.61
C ASP A 18 -11.39 -15.51 14.03
N TRP A 19 -11.02 -14.24 13.93
CA TRP A 19 -11.92 -13.11 14.15
C TRP A 19 -11.55 -11.94 13.23
N LEU A 20 -12.26 -11.78 12.12
CA LEU A 20 -12.14 -10.63 11.22
C LEU A 20 -13.45 -9.84 11.24
N GLU A 21 -13.50 -8.78 12.06
CA GLU A 21 -14.56 -7.76 11.97
C GLU A 21 -14.19 -6.80 10.84
N ILE A 22 -14.86 -6.92 9.70
CA ILE A 22 -14.61 -6.04 8.54
C ILE A 22 -15.38 -4.73 8.74
N PRO A 23 -14.69 -3.58 8.80
CA PRO A 23 -15.34 -2.28 8.92
C PRO A 23 -16.11 -1.92 7.65
N GLU A 24 -17.15 -1.11 7.78
CA GLU A 24 -17.94 -0.64 6.63
C GLU A 24 -17.17 0.29 5.71
N ASN A 25 -16.20 1.02 6.26
CA ASN A 25 -15.40 1.96 5.53
C ASN A 25 -13.97 1.93 6.05
N VAL A 26 -13.00 2.16 5.16
CA VAL A 26 -11.60 2.40 5.53
C VAL A 26 -11.13 3.69 4.88
N GLU A 27 -10.29 4.44 5.59
CA GLU A 27 -9.63 5.61 5.03
C GLU A 27 -8.24 5.21 4.53
N PHE A 28 -7.99 5.41 3.24
CA PHE A 28 -6.72 5.10 2.60
C PHE A 28 -6.36 6.22 1.63
N LEU A 29 -5.16 6.79 1.75
CA LEU A 29 -4.71 7.91 0.93
C LEU A 29 -5.71 9.09 0.87
N GLY A 30 -6.35 9.41 2.01
CA GLY A 30 -7.36 10.47 2.10
C GLY A 30 -8.63 10.21 1.27
N GLN A 31 -8.86 8.97 0.85
CA GLN A 31 -10.10 8.49 0.25
C GLN A 31 -10.82 7.61 1.27
N LYS A 32 -12.11 7.89 1.49
CA LYS A 32 -12.99 6.97 2.23
C LYS A 32 -13.48 5.90 1.25
N ILE A 33 -13.08 4.66 1.48
CA ILE A 33 -13.45 3.51 0.67
C ILE A 33 -14.63 2.82 1.36
N ASP A 34 -15.76 2.71 0.63
CA ASP A 34 -16.93 1.96 1.08
C ASP A 34 -16.73 0.46 0.79
N LEU A 35 -16.72 -0.35 1.86
CA LEU A 35 -16.54 -1.79 1.81
C LEU A 35 -17.88 -2.55 1.83
N THR A 36 -19.01 -1.85 1.94
CA THR A 36 -20.36 -2.43 1.94
C THR A 36 -20.63 -3.35 0.74
N PRO A 37 -20.23 -3.01 -0.50
CA PRO A 37 -20.41 -3.91 -1.66
C PRO A 37 -19.65 -5.24 -1.52
N PHE A 38 -18.57 -5.24 -0.74
CA PHE A 38 -17.73 -6.42 -0.52
C PHE A 38 -18.14 -7.22 0.71
N LYS A 39 -18.99 -6.68 1.60
CA LYS A 39 -19.53 -7.43 2.76
C LYS A 39 -20.10 -8.78 2.35
N GLY A 40 -20.86 -8.87 1.26
CA GLY A 40 -21.43 -10.15 0.79
C GLY A 40 -20.39 -11.20 0.39
N ILE A 41 -19.23 -10.76 -0.12
CA ILE A 41 -18.09 -11.63 -0.43
C ILE A 41 -17.43 -12.11 0.85
N PHE A 42 -17.44 -11.33 1.93
CA PHE A 42 -16.81 -11.70 3.20
C PHE A 42 -17.75 -12.42 4.19
N THR A 43 -19.05 -12.13 4.20
CA THR A 43 -20.04 -12.78 5.07
C THR A 43 -20.31 -14.22 4.64
N SER A 44 -20.24 -14.51 3.34
CA SER A 44 -20.37 -15.88 2.80
C SER A 44 -19.21 -16.80 3.21
N VAL A 45 -18.17 -16.24 3.83
CA VAL A 45 -16.87 -16.87 4.07
C VAL A 45 -16.62 -17.11 5.56
N GLN A 46 -17.37 -16.42 6.42
CA GLN A 46 -17.26 -16.51 7.88
C GLN A 46 -17.91 -17.79 8.44
N ASP A 47 -18.81 -18.43 7.69
CA ASP A 47 -19.59 -19.59 8.15
C ASP A 47 -18.95 -20.97 7.85
N THR A 48 -17.78 -21.09 7.19
CA THR A 48 -17.22 -22.42 6.83
C THR A 48 -15.68 -22.45 6.68
N ALA A 49 -14.95 -22.49 7.80
CA ALA A 49 -13.49 -22.33 7.85
C ALA A 49 -12.62 -23.25 6.96
N SER A 50 -13.06 -24.46 6.58
CA SER A 50 -12.20 -25.46 5.91
C SER A 50 -12.36 -25.58 4.38
N SER A 51 -13.49 -25.19 3.79
CA SER A 51 -13.67 -25.14 2.32
C SER A 51 -13.25 -23.79 1.71
N VAL A 52 -12.97 -22.82 2.59
CA VAL A 52 -12.92 -21.39 2.28
C VAL A 52 -11.54 -20.90 1.83
N ALA A 53 -10.45 -21.47 2.35
CA ALA A 53 -9.10 -21.11 1.92
C ALA A 53 -8.90 -21.29 0.40
N ARG A 54 -9.62 -22.24 -0.22
CA ARG A 54 -9.60 -22.47 -1.67
C ARG A 54 -10.42 -21.45 -2.46
N THR A 55 -11.56 -20.98 -1.93
CA THR A 55 -12.47 -20.08 -2.67
C THR A 55 -11.93 -18.65 -2.70
N ILE A 56 -11.39 -18.14 -1.59
CA ILE A 56 -10.81 -16.79 -1.56
C ILE A 56 -9.48 -16.74 -2.32
N SER A 57 -8.65 -17.79 -2.24
CA SER A 57 -7.39 -17.85 -3.01
C SER A 57 -7.61 -17.92 -4.52
N SER A 58 -8.79 -18.38 -4.96
CA SER A 58 -9.15 -18.43 -6.37
C SER A 58 -9.94 -17.19 -6.83
N GLN A 59 -10.24 -16.27 -5.91
CA GLN A 59 -10.88 -15.00 -6.23
C GLN A 59 -9.81 -13.97 -6.63
N PRO A 60 -10.04 -13.17 -7.69
CA PRO A 60 -9.08 -12.17 -8.12
C PRO A 60 -8.87 -11.13 -7.00
N PRO A 61 -7.63 -10.62 -6.84
CA PRO A 61 -7.34 -9.58 -5.87
C PRO A 61 -8.27 -8.38 -6.02
N LEU A 62 -8.72 -7.83 -4.89
CA LEU A 62 -9.61 -6.69 -4.93
C LEU A 62 -8.84 -5.45 -5.37
N LYS A 63 -9.31 -4.87 -6.48
CA LYS A 63 -8.76 -3.66 -7.11
C LYS A 63 -9.56 -2.45 -6.65
N ILE A 64 -8.90 -1.51 -5.99
CA ILE A 64 -9.53 -0.28 -5.51
C ILE A 64 -8.96 0.89 -6.32
N PRO A 65 -9.79 1.55 -7.15
CA PRO A 65 -9.34 2.69 -7.93
C PRO A 65 -9.11 3.90 -7.03
N ILE A 66 -7.92 4.49 -7.11
CA ILE A 66 -7.59 5.67 -6.32
C ILE A 66 -7.86 6.91 -7.18
N SER A 67 -8.96 7.59 -6.89
CA SER A 67 -9.48 8.65 -7.76
C SER A 67 -9.10 10.08 -7.33
N ASN A 68 -8.48 10.24 -6.16
CA ASN A 68 -8.12 11.56 -5.63
C ASN A 68 -6.67 11.95 -5.98
N SER A 69 -6.36 13.25 -5.90
CA SER A 69 -5.00 13.77 -6.10
C SER A 69 -4.07 13.50 -4.92
N ASN A 70 -4.58 13.04 -3.77
CA ASN A 70 -3.77 12.70 -2.59
C ASN A 70 -2.91 11.44 -2.81
N ALA A 71 -3.15 10.74 -3.92
CA ALA A 71 -2.33 9.63 -4.39
C ALA A 71 -1.16 10.05 -5.28
N GLN A 72 -1.01 11.36 -5.51
CA GLN A 72 0.17 11.93 -6.15
C GLN A 72 1.16 12.34 -5.07
N SER A 73 2.43 12.04 -5.29
CA SER A 73 3.51 12.51 -4.44
C SER A 73 4.73 12.85 -5.29
N TRP A 74 5.62 13.65 -4.74
CA TRP A 74 6.85 14.04 -5.39
C TRP A 74 8.07 13.77 -4.51
N LEU A 75 9.18 13.47 -5.16
CA LEU A 75 10.49 13.30 -4.54
C LEU A 75 11.50 14.22 -5.22
N LEU A 76 12.11 15.12 -4.45
CA LEU A 76 13.20 15.97 -4.88
C LEU A 76 14.53 15.37 -4.41
N THR A 77 15.30 14.80 -5.34
CA THR A 77 16.63 14.26 -5.05
C THR A 77 17.72 15.26 -5.46
N THR A 78 18.56 15.62 -4.50
CA THR A 78 19.79 16.40 -4.70
C THR A 78 20.99 15.46 -4.65
N TYR A 79 21.82 15.53 -5.67
CA TYR A 79 23.09 14.80 -5.74
C TYR A 79 24.16 15.66 -5.09
N LEU A 80 24.71 15.18 -3.98
CA LEU A 80 25.79 15.88 -3.28
C LEU A 80 27.13 15.45 -3.86
N ASP A 81 27.29 14.15 -4.10
CA ASP A 81 28.44 13.57 -4.78
C ASP A 81 28.06 12.28 -5.55
N GLN A 82 29.06 11.44 -5.89
CA GLN A 82 28.86 10.19 -6.62
C GLN A 82 28.22 9.07 -5.78
N GLU A 83 28.30 9.15 -4.46
CA GLU A 83 27.90 8.11 -3.50
C GLU A 83 26.80 8.57 -2.52
N LEU A 84 26.54 9.87 -2.40
CA LEU A 84 25.65 10.50 -1.45
C LEU A 84 24.55 11.30 -2.15
N ARG A 85 23.31 11.02 -1.78
CA ARG A 85 22.13 11.74 -2.27
C ARG A 85 21.22 12.09 -1.09
N ILE A 86 20.59 13.26 -1.16
CA ILE A 86 19.54 13.64 -0.22
C ILE A 86 18.24 13.71 -1.01
N SER A 87 17.21 13.03 -0.54
CA SER A 87 15.86 13.10 -1.13
C SER A 87 14.87 13.70 -0.16
N ARG A 88 14.04 14.62 -0.64
CA ARG A 88 12.94 15.24 0.12
C ARG A 88 11.60 14.84 -0.49
N ALA A 89 10.70 14.34 0.34
CA ALA A 89 9.32 14.07 -0.05
C ALA A 89 8.41 15.26 0.26
N ASP A 90 7.25 15.29 -0.38
CA ASP A 90 6.18 16.26 -0.22
C ASP A 90 5.58 16.32 1.18
N GLY A 91 5.55 15.19 1.89
CA GLY A 91 5.18 15.10 3.32
C GLY A 91 6.22 15.65 4.30
N GLY A 92 7.31 16.27 3.81
CA GLY A 92 8.36 16.84 4.65
C GLY A 92 9.44 15.87 5.12
N SER A 93 9.32 14.57 4.80
CA SER A 93 10.34 13.56 5.07
C SER A 93 11.63 13.83 4.29
N ILE A 94 12.77 13.56 4.93
CA ILE A 94 14.10 13.68 4.33
C ILE A 94 14.81 12.33 4.45
N PHE A 95 15.36 11.85 3.35
CA PHE A 95 16.10 10.60 3.26
C PHE A 95 17.55 10.91 2.85
N VAL A 96 18.50 10.31 3.55
CA VAL A 96 19.92 10.32 3.17
C VAL A 96 20.22 8.95 2.57
N LEU A 97 20.65 8.93 1.31
CA LEU A 97 20.95 7.72 0.56
C LEU A 97 22.45 7.65 0.34
N ILE A 98 23.05 6.56 0.81
CA ILE A 98 24.45 6.23 0.57
C ILE A 98 24.48 5.05 -0.39
N LYS A 99 25.33 5.14 -1.41
CA LYS A 99 25.53 4.08 -2.40
C LYS A 99 26.07 2.83 -1.71
N GLU A 100 25.50 1.68 -2.08
CA GLU A 100 26.01 0.38 -1.64
C GLU A 100 27.49 0.23 -2.00
N GLY A 101 28.29 -0.25 -1.04
CA GLY A 101 29.75 -0.38 -1.19
C GLY A 101 30.54 0.91 -0.99
N SER A 102 29.90 2.04 -0.67
CA SER A 102 30.60 3.28 -0.31
C SER A 102 31.48 3.10 0.92
N SER A 103 32.64 3.74 0.93
CA SER A 103 33.50 3.80 2.12
C SER A 103 32.81 4.48 3.31
N LEU A 104 31.78 5.31 3.07
CA LEU A 104 30.98 5.97 4.11
C LEU A 104 30.15 4.98 4.94
N LEU A 105 29.93 3.75 4.45
CA LEU A 105 29.22 2.69 5.16
C LEU A 105 30.15 1.80 5.99
N THR A 106 31.47 1.97 5.85
CA THR A 106 32.46 1.19 6.60
C THR A 106 32.73 1.93 7.90
N ILE A 107 32.21 1.40 9.01
CA ILE A 107 32.43 1.89 10.38
C ILE A 107 33.58 1.12 11.01
#